data_AF-A0A964PCF9-F1
#
_entry.id   AF-A0A964PCF9-F1
#
_cell.length_a   1.000
_cell.length_b   1.000
_cell.length_c   1.000
_cell.angle_alpha   90.00
_cell.angle_beta   90.00
_cell.angle_gamma   90.00
#
_symmetry.space_group_name_H-M   'P 1'
#
loop_
_entity.id
_entity.type
_entity.pdbx_description
1 polymer ?
#
loop_
_entity_poly.entity_id
_entity_poly.type
_entity_poly.pdbx_seq_one_letter_code
_entity_poly.pdbx_strand_id
1 'polypeptide(L)'
;MSTIATAQPAALGPPSAFKIVVSTKPEKGELTYIETITKLVPVQKEIAVMQNGQIVKKVVTEYVREIVQEYRLIDIAKSRVITPDGKQLPIDEVWKRLKANTAFALAADSNTPAQAYMRALNAETLVIIQGPPKKN
;
A
#
# COMPACT_ATOMS: atom_id res chain seq x y z
N MET A 1 42.09 -9.56 -7.41
CA MET A 1 41.32 -9.42 -6.16
C MET A 1 39.86 -9.33 -6.54
N SER A 2 39.05 -10.35 -6.22
CA SER A 2 37.63 -10.36 -6.54
C SER A 2 36.86 -9.66 -5.44
N THR A 3 36.24 -8.53 -5.74
CA THR A 3 35.36 -7.80 -4.82
C THR A 3 34.08 -8.62 -4.64
N ILE A 4 33.88 -9.16 -3.44
CA ILE A 4 32.65 -9.87 -3.09
C ILE A 4 31.55 -8.81 -2.96
N ALA A 5 30.54 -8.86 -3.82
CA ALA A 5 29.36 -8.01 -3.69
C ALA A 5 28.57 -8.46 -2.45
N THR A 6 28.60 -7.66 -1.38
CA THR A 6 27.71 -7.84 -0.24
C THR A 6 26.30 -7.45 -0.63
N ALA A 7 25.36 -8.40 -0.53
CA ALA A 7 23.95 -8.14 -0.77
C ALA A 7 23.46 -7.06 0.22
N GLN A 8 22.74 -6.06 -0.31
CA GLN A 8 22.16 -5.01 0.52
C GLN A 8 21.10 -5.64 1.44
N PRO A 9 21.14 -5.36 2.77
CA PRO A 9 20.14 -5.90 3.69
C PRO A 9 18.73 -5.48 3.25
N ALA A 10 17.77 -6.40 3.39
CA ALA A 10 16.37 -6.14 3.07
C ALA A 10 15.87 -4.93 3.88
N ALA A 11 15.21 -3.99 3.22
CA ALA A 11 14.56 -2.87 3.89
C ALA A 11 13.53 -3.42 4.91
N LEU A 12 13.57 -2.91 6.13
CA LEU A 12 12.63 -3.26 7.19
C LEU A 12 11.31 -2.51 6.91
N GLY A 13 10.34 -3.22 6.31
CA GLY A 13 8.98 -2.71 6.08
C GLY A 13 8.57 -2.75 4.61
N PRO A 14 7.25 -2.70 4.32
CA PRO A 14 6.79 -2.58 2.95
C PRO A 14 7.36 -1.29 2.34
N PRO A 15 7.87 -1.34 1.10
CA PRO A 15 8.43 -0.16 0.47
C PRO A 15 7.37 0.92 0.34
N SER A 16 7.80 2.17 0.39
CA SER A 16 6.91 3.29 0.10
C SER A 16 6.31 3.12 -1.30
N ALA A 17 4.99 3.26 -1.39
CA ALA A 17 4.25 2.95 -2.62
C ALA A 17 3.43 4.14 -3.07
N PHE A 18 3.33 4.32 -4.39
CA PHE A 18 2.41 5.29 -4.97
C PHE A 18 0.97 4.82 -4.77
N LYS A 19 0.12 5.75 -4.33
CA LYS A 19 -1.31 5.56 -4.17
C LYS A 19 -2.05 6.70 -4.88
N ILE A 20 -3.29 6.44 -5.24
CA ILE A 20 -4.17 7.43 -5.86
C ILE A 20 -5.24 7.83 -4.87
N VAL A 21 -5.40 9.13 -4.68
CA VAL A 21 -6.49 9.68 -3.87
C VAL A 21 -7.82 9.43 -4.55
N VAL A 22 -8.76 8.84 -3.82
CA VAL A 22 -10.15 8.67 -4.24
C VAL A 22 -10.99 9.85 -3.77
N SER A 23 -10.85 10.23 -2.51
CA SER A 23 -11.58 11.36 -1.93
C SER A 23 -10.87 11.94 -0.72
N THR A 24 -11.20 13.19 -0.39
CA THR A 24 -10.67 13.93 0.76
C THR A 24 -11.82 14.50 1.57
N LYS A 25 -11.70 14.47 2.90
CA LYS A 25 -12.59 15.14 3.85
C LYS A 25 -11.75 16.01 4.78
N PRO A 26 -11.31 17.20 4.32
CA PRO A 26 -10.41 18.07 5.09
C PRO A 26 -10.94 18.40 6.49
N GLU A 27 -12.25 18.57 6.62
CA GLU A 27 -12.94 18.85 7.88
C GLU A 27 -12.84 17.71 8.91
N LYS A 28 -12.62 16.48 8.44
CA LYS A 28 -12.39 15.30 9.29
C LYS A 28 -10.92 14.92 9.41
N GLY A 29 -10.05 15.59 8.65
CA GLY A 29 -8.65 15.19 8.53
C GLY A 29 -8.44 13.88 7.76
N GLU A 30 -9.40 13.44 6.94
CA GLU A 30 -9.39 12.11 6.33
C GLU A 30 -9.08 12.14 4.83
N LEU A 31 -8.28 11.16 4.39
CA LEU A 31 -7.99 10.87 2.99
C LEU A 31 -8.40 9.42 2.70
N THR A 32 -9.13 9.19 1.61
CA THR A 32 -9.40 7.84 1.11
C THR A 32 -8.56 7.58 -0.14
N TYR A 33 -7.88 6.45 -0.20
CA TYR A 33 -7.13 6.00 -1.38
C TYR A 33 -7.53 4.57 -1.77
N ILE A 34 -7.22 4.20 -3.00
CA ILE A 34 -7.46 2.85 -3.51
C ILE A 34 -6.18 2.02 -3.43
N GLU A 35 -6.32 0.78 -2.96
CA GLU A 35 -5.26 -0.20 -2.95
C GLU A 35 -5.73 -1.48 -3.65
N THR A 36 -4.87 -2.03 -4.49
CA THR A 36 -5.12 -3.34 -5.10
C THR A 36 -4.38 -4.39 -4.28
N ILE A 37 -5.11 -5.33 -3.69
CA ILE A 37 -4.54 -6.43 -2.92
C ILE A 37 -4.94 -7.77 -3.51
N THR A 38 -4.11 -8.78 -3.28
CA THR A 38 -4.44 -10.17 -3.61
C THR A 38 -5.04 -10.83 -2.38
N LYS A 39 -6.28 -11.34 -2.47
CA LYS A 39 -6.91 -12.17 -1.46
C LYS A 39 -6.92 -13.63 -1.89
N LEU A 40 -6.84 -14.53 -0.93
CA LEU A 40 -7.11 -15.95 -1.14
C LEU A 40 -8.58 -16.19 -0.83
N VAL A 41 -9.36 -16.61 -1.82
CA VAL A 41 -10.79 -16.88 -1.66
C VAL A 41 -11.07 -18.37 -1.87
N PRO A 42 -11.89 -19.00 -1.00
CA PRO A 42 -12.25 -20.40 -1.16
C PRO A 42 -13.27 -20.55 -2.29
N VAL A 43 -12.95 -21.39 -3.27
CA VAL A 43 -13.82 -21.75 -4.38
C VAL A 43 -14.05 -23.25 -4.34
N GLN A 44 -15.32 -23.66 -4.42
CA GLN A 44 -15.69 -25.07 -4.52
C GLN A 44 -15.54 -25.52 -5.98
N LYS A 45 -14.79 -26.59 -6.22
CA LYS A 45 -14.70 -27.25 -7.53
C LYS A 45 -15.13 -28.70 -7.41
N GLU A 46 -15.88 -29.18 -8.39
CA GLU A 46 -16.06 -30.62 -8.61
C GLU A 46 -14.84 -31.17 -9.33
N ILE A 47 -14.15 -32.11 -8.70
CA ILE A 47 -13.10 -32.89 -9.35
C ILE A 47 -13.55 -34.34 -9.48
N ALA A 48 -13.24 -34.95 -10.62
CA ALA A 48 -13.41 -36.37 -10.84
C ALA A 48 -12.19 -37.10 -10.27
N VAL A 49 -12.38 -37.87 -9.20
CA VAL A 49 -11.31 -38.65 -8.56
C VAL A 49 -11.57 -40.12 -8.80
N MET A 50 -10.56 -40.84 -9.25
CA MET A 50 -10.64 -42.30 -9.36
C MET A 50 -10.47 -42.90 -7.96
N GLN A 51 -11.56 -43.44 -7.40
CA GLN A 51 -11.55 -44.17 -6.14
C GLN A 51 -11.99 -45.60 -6.41
N ASN A 52 -11.13 -46.57 -6.05
CA ASN A 52 -11.38 -48.00 -6.23
C ASN A 52 -11.78 -48.39 -7.67
N GLY A 53 -11.18 -47.75 -8.68
CA GLY A 53 -11.44 -48.03 -10.10
C GLY A 53 -12.71 -47.39 -10.69
N GLN A 54 -13.46 -46.61 -9.89
CA GLN A 54 -14.64 -45.87 -10.35
C GLN A 54 -14.38 -44.36 -10.29
N ILE A 55 -14.87 -43.61 -11.28
CA ILE A 55 -14.79 -42.14 -11.30
C ILE A 55 -15.90 -41.59 -10.41
N VAL A 56 -15.52 -40.95 -9.30
CA VAL A 56 -16.44 -40.31 -8.35
C VAL A 56 -16.24 -38.80 -8.39
N LYS A 57 -17.33 -38.04 -8.48
CA LYS A 57 -17.30 -36.57 -8.36
C LYS A 57 -17.17 -36.18 -6.89
N LYS A 58 -16.14 -35.40 -6.57
CA LYS A 58 -15.90 -34.86 -5.22
C LYS A 58 -15.84 -33.34 -5.28
N VAL A 59 -16.57 -32.68 -4.38
CA VAL A 59 -16.43 -31.24 -4.17
C VAL A 59 -15.21 -31.00 -3.28
N VAL A 60 -14.27 -30.19 -3.76
CA VAL A 60 -13.08 -29.78 -3.02
C VAL A 60 -13.05 -28.26 -2.94
N THR A 61 -12.67 -27.73 -1.78
CA THR A 61 -12.42 -26.30 -1.59
C THR A 61 -10.98 -26.01 -1.99
N GLU A 62 -10.81 -25.19 -3.03
CA GLU A 62 -9.52 -24.70 -3.49
C GLU A 62 -9.42 -23.20 -3.18
N TYR A 63 -8.28 -22.73 -2.65
CA TYR A 63 -8.05 -21.31 -2.47
C TYR A 63 -7.43 -20.72 -3.73
N VAL A 64 -8.17 -19.85 -4.40
CA VAL A 64 -7.69 -19.13 -5.58
C VAL A 64 -7.30 -17.70 -5.22
N ARG A 65 -6.34 -17.15 -5.95
CA ARG A 65 -5.94 -15.74 -5.82
C ARG A 65 -6.95 -14.87 -6.56
N GLU A 66 -7.58 -13.95 -5.84
CA GLU A 66 -8.45 -12.92 -6.38
C GLU A 66 -7.80 -11.56 -6.18
N ILE A 67 -7.73 -10.76 -7.24
CA ILE A 67 -7.24 -9.38 -7.18
C ILE A 67 -8.44 -8.48 -6.91
N VAL A 68 -8.45 -7.81 -5.75
CA VAL A 68 -9.55 -6.92 -5.34
C VAL A 68 -9.02 -5.51 -5.09
N GLN A 69 -9.89 -4.54 -5.32
CA GLN A 69 -9.66 -3.15 -4.93
C GLN A 69 -10.29 -2.89 -3.56
N GLU A 70 -9.50 -2.32 -2.65
CA GLU A 70 -9.96 -1.87 -1.34
C GLU A 70 -9.79 -0.36 -1.20
N TYR A 71 -10.77 0.25 -0.56
CA TYR A 71 -10.71 1.64 -0.16
C TYR A 71 -10.13 1.72 1.25
N ARG A 72 -9.02 2.43 1.39
CA ARG A 72 -8.29 2.59 2.65
C ARG A 72 -8.36 4.04 3.09
N LEU A 73 -8.53 4.25 4.39
CA LEU A 73 -8.60 5.55 5.01
C LEU A 73 -7.27 5.89 5.69
N ILE A 74 -6.80 7.12 5.51
CA ILE A 74 -5.66 7.71 6.22
C ILE A 74 -6.16 8.91 7.01
N ASP A 75 -5.79 8.96 8.28
CA ASP A 75 -5.92 10.15 9.13
C ASP A 75 -4.70 11.05 8.90
N ILE A 76 -4.88 12.09 8.08
CA ILE A 76 -3.84 13.05 7.72
C ILE A 76 -3.47 13.92 8.91
N ALA A 77 -4.41 14.20 9.83
CA ALA A 77 -4.13 14.96 11.04
C ALA A 77 -3.13 14.23 11.96
N LYS A 78 -3.07 12.90 11.88
CA LYS A 78 -2.08 12.07 12.58
C LYS A 78 -0.85 11.68 11.73
N SER A 79 -0.76 12.18 10.51
CA SER A 79 0.32 11.86 9.58
C SER A 79 1.27 13.04 9.43
N ARG A 80 2.51 12.76 9.04
CA ARG A 80 3.43 13.80 8.56
C ARG A 80 3.37 13.84 7.04
N VAL A 81 3.17 15.02 6.48
CA VAL A 81 3.18 15.22 5.02
C VAL A 81 4.37 16.10 4.67
N ILE A 82 5.25 15.55 3.83
CA ILE A 82 6.49 16.21 3.42
C ILE A 82 6.58 16.28 1.90
N THR A 83 7.38 17.21 1.41
CA THR A 83 7.84 17.27 0.01
C THR A 83 9.07 16.38 -0.20
N PRO A 84 9.47 16.11 -1.45
CA PRO A 84 10.60 15.23 -1.76
C PRO A 84 11.96 15.74 -1.23
N ASP A 85 12.08 17.04 -0.98
CA ASP A 85 13.24 17.67 -0.33
C ASP A 85 13.26 17.48 1.20
N GLY A 86 12.23 16.85 1.77
CA GLY A 86 12.08 16.59 3.21
C GLY A 86 11.38 17.70 3.98
N LYS A 87 10.95 18.79 3.34
CA LYS A 87 10.25 19.87 4.02
C LYS A 87 8.84 19.45 4.41
N GLN A 88 8.47 19.68 5.67
CA GLN A 88 7.10 19.44 6.14
C GLN A 88 6.15 20.56 5.67
N LEU A 89 4.98 20.16 5.18
CA LEU A 89 3.95 21.10 4.72
C LEU A 89 2.95 21.43 5.83
N PRO A 90 2.50 22.70 5.94
CA PRO A 90 1.33 23.07 6.73
C PRO A 90 0.07 22.36 6.22
N ILE A 91 -0.84 22.02 7.14
CA ILE A 91 -2.05 21.24 6.82
C ILE A 91 -2.94 21.90 5.75
N ASP A 92 -3.05 23.23 5.74
CA ASP A 92 -3.84 23.95 4.74
C ASP A 92 -3.24 23.82 3.34
N GLU A 93 -1.91 23.72 3.23
CA GLU A 93 -1.22 23.52 1.95
C GLU A 93 -1.37 22.08 1.47
N VAL A 94 -1.37 21.12 2.40
CA VAL A 94 -1.64 19.71 2.11
C VAL A 94 -3.00 19.55 1.44
N TRP A 95 -4.06 20.13 2.01
CA TRP A 95 -5.41 20.02 1.45
C TRP A 95 -5.61 20.75 0.12
N LYS A 96 -4.81 21.78 -0.17
CA LYS A 96 -4.80 22.42 -1.50
C LYS A 96 -4.25 21.51 -2.60
N ARG A 97 -3.35 20.58 -2.24
CA ARG A 97 -2.64 19.69 -3.16
C ARG A 97 -3.23 18.29 -3.22
N LEU A 98 -3.73 17.75 -2.11
CA LEU A 98 -4.45 16.49 -2.07
C LEU A 98 -5.86 16.69 -2.63
N LYS A 99 -6.07 16.24 -3.86
CA LYS A 99 -7.37 16.21 -4.53
C LYS A 99 -7.62 14.79 -5.05
N ALA A 100 -8.87 14.48 -5.37
CA ALA A 100 -9.19 13.23 -6.06
C ALA A 100 -8.35 13.09 -7.34
N ASN A 101 -7.94 11.86 -7.64
CA ASN A 101 -7.05 11.49 -8.75
C ASN A 101 -5.61 12.02 -8.66
N THR A 102 -5.20 12.63 -7.55
CA THR A 102 -3.79 12.96 -7.32
C THR A 102 -3.03 11.72 -6.86
N ALA A 103 -1.82 11.52 -7.40
CA ALA A 103 -0.88 10.50 -6.93
C ALA A 103 -0.05 11.04 -5.74
N PHE A 104 0.19 10.19 -4.75
CA PHE A 104 1.06 10.49 -3.62
C PHE A 104 1.88 9.26 -3.23
N ALA A 105 3.01 9.47 -2.55
CA ALA A 105 3.80 8.38 -1.98
C ALA A 105 3.39 8.12 -0.54
N LEU A 106 3.10 6.86 -0.19
CA LEU A 106 2.73 6.45 1.15
C LEU A 106 3.88 5.70 1.82
N ALA A 107 4.34 6.18 2.97
CA ALA A 107 5.21 5.46 3.89
C ALA A 107 4.39 4.94 5.07
N ALA A 108 4.02 3.65 5.00
CA ALA A 108 3.16 3.00 5.99
C ALA A 108 3.94 2.51 7.23
N ASP A 109 5.26 2.47 7.17
CA ASP A 109 6.16 2.03 8.24
C ASP A 109 6.50 3.14 9.25
N SER A 110 5.85 4.31 9.13
CA SER A 110 6.06 5.51 9.95
C SER A 110 7.43 6.19 9.81
N ASN A 111 8.30 5.69 8.93
CA ASN A 111 9.62 6.29 8.69
C ASN A 111 9.61 7.22 7.48
N THR A 112 10.55 8.16 7.46
CA THR A 112 10.82 8.93 6.25
C THR A 112 11.47 8.00 5.22
N PRO A 113 10.98 7.94 3.96
CA PRO A 113 11.62 7.11 2.94
C PRO A 113 13.08 7.48 2.73
N ALA A 114 13.89 6.52 2.28
CA ALA A 114 15.30 6.75 2.01
C ALA A 114 15.52 7.89 1.01
N GLN A 115 16.59 8.67 1.20
CA GLN A 115 16.85 9.85 0.36
C GLN A 115 16.92 9.52 -1.15
N ALA A 116 17.40 8.34 -1.52
CA ALA A 116 17.43 7.90 -2.91
C ALA A 116 16.03 7.76 -3.52
N TYR A 117 15.06 7.22 -2.75
CA TYR A 117 13.66 7.16 -3.15
C TYR A 117 13.08 8.57 -3.28
N MET A 118 13.33 9.42 -2.28
CA MET A 118 12.85 10.81 -2.26
C MET A 118 13.36 11.62 -3.46
N ARG A 119 14.63 11.47 -3.85
CA ARG A 119 15.22 12.12 -5.04
C ARG A 119 14.61 11.66 -6.36
N ALA A 120 14.03 10.46 -6.40
CA ALA A 120 13.37 9.93 -7.60
C ALA A 120 11.94 10.45 -7.76
N LEU A 121 11.36 11.08 -6.74
CA LEU A 121 10.01 11.63 -6.80
C LEU A 121 10.01 12.96 -7.59
N ASN A 122 8.92 13.22 -8.30
CA ASN A 122 8.66 14.55 -8.85
C ASN A 122 8.55 15.56 -7.70
N ALA A 123 9.08 16.78 -7.87
CA ALA A 123 9.10 17.85 -6.87
C ALA A 123 7.72 18.18 -6.26
N GLU A 124 6.63 17.96 -7.00
CA GLU A 124 5.26 18.20 -6.56
C GLU A 124 4.64 17.03 -5.79
N THR A 125 5.31 15.87 -5.76
CA THR A 125 4.82 14.66 -5.10
C THR A 125 4.73 14.90 -3.59
N LEU A 126 3.55 14.64 -3.03
CA LEU A 126 3.39 14.59 -1.59
C LEU A 126 3.79 13.22 -1.06
N VAL A 127 4.56 13.21 0.01
CA VAL A 127 4.93 12.01 0.74
C VAL A 127 4.19 12.02 2.08
N ILE A 128 3.31 11.05 2.25
CA ILE A 128 2.50 10.87 3.46
C ILE A 128 3.14 9.78 4.30
N ILE A 129 3.64 10.15 5.46
CA ILE A 129 4.21 9.25 6.46
C ILE A 129 3.13 9.04 7.51
N GLN A 130 2.58 7.83 7.57
CA GLN A 130 1.55 7.51 8.57
C GLN A 130 2.14 7.60 9.98
N GLY A 131 1.34 8.10 10.91
CA GLY A 131 1.66 7.96 12.33
C GLY A 131 1.67 6.48 12.74
N PRO A 132 2.28 6.14 13.89
CA PRO A 132 2.28 4.78 14.39
C PRO A 132 0.84 4.26 14.48
N PRO A 133 0.60 2.97 14.14
CA PRO A 133 -0.73 2.40 14.25
C PRO A 133 -1.24 2.58 15.69
N LYS A 134 -2.53 2.90 15.85
CA LYS A 134 -3.16 2.87 17.17
C LYS A 134 -2.91 1.47 17.74
N LYS A 135 -2.22 1.38 18.88
CA LYS A 135 -2.25 0.18 19.71
C LYS A 135 -3.71 0.03 20.14
N ASN A 136 -4.40 -0.95 19.56
CA ASN A 136 -5.68 -1.42 20.09
C ASN A 136 -5.44 -2.17 21.40
#